data_AF-A0A430M740-F1
#
_entry.id   AF-A0A430M740-F1
#
_cell.length_a   1.000
_cell.length_b   1.000
_cell.length_c   1.000
_cell.angle_alpha   90.00
_cell.angle_beta   90.00
_cell.angle_gamma   90.00
#
_symmetry.space_group_name_H-M   'P 1'
#
loop_
_entity.id
_entity.type
_entity.pdbx_description
1 polymer ?
#
loop_
_entity_poly.entity_id
_entity_poly.type
_entity_poly.pdbx_seq_one_letter_code
_entity_poly.pdbx_strand_id
1 'polypeptide(L)'
;MSKPHDLGSPRTNEKITEFTETYGKWLSTPKSSPTLNSMDPERLRSMAAFHLSVAEPLAHRYCKWALGNLREAVLDFKLGATNRYSSAKALDDMTPQKCELIRVFRAIYRYETYYNLFGCNEGKREGVLRGEWTNYHYLFRLEPWEAEAVACIHVFIHDEYEKMLNQLKDKLDPPDVRFQLQNGVYRYEDVFRLTAEVNDYAESMISRGLRTAVQLFATQDDAELVVKMRQCLRRSGDHDGLLEEALGTLSQSNRLFEADIPPDPRDERARNREGMKAAPDTVPPTGPPLGWMHLWSRGYSNVYGEYVPRSLQTMGYVMWNTKRWKFKGAEEMVFEKWRFAPDPAQDIRRDFNWSPW
;
A
#
# COMPACT_ATOMS: atom_id res chain seq x y z
N MET A 1 -8.08 5.66 -11.89
CA MET A 1 -6.90 4.85 -12.19
C MET A 1 -6.17 5.52 -13.35
N SER A 2 -4.91 5.92 -13.14
CA SER A 2 -4.00 6.32 -14.23
C SER A 2 -3.61 5.07 -15.02
N LYS A 3 -3.29 5.24 -16.30
CA LYS A 3 -2.52 4.25 -17.06
C LYS A 3 -1.20 4.88 -17.49
N PRO A 4 -0.10 4.13 -17.59
CA PRO A 4 1.17 4.71 -17.98
C PRO A 4 1.13 5.40 -19.35
N HIS A 5 0.40 4.86 -20.33
CA HIS A 5 0.24 5.49 -21.65
C HIS A 5 -0.60 6.77 -21.62
N ASP A 6 -1.56 6.90 -20.69
CA ASP A 6 -2.37 8.11 -20.55
C ASP A 6 -1.51 9.30 -20.07
N LEU A 7 -0.39 9.01 -19.39
CA LEU A 7 0.60 10.00 -18.96
C LEU A 7 1.63 10.31 -20.07
N GLY A 8 1.46 9.73 -21.27
CA GLY A 8 2.35 9.87 -22.41
C GLY A 8 3.69 9.14 -22.26
N SER A 9 4.41 9.03 -23.38
CA SER A 9 5.76 8.48 -23.43
C SER A 9 6.69 9.53 -24.07
N PRO A 10 7.56 10.19 -23.30
CA PRO A 10 7.90 9.92 -21.89
C PRO A 10 6.87 10.45 -20.88
N ARG A 11 6.82 9.80 -19.71
CA ARG A 11 6.20 10.30 -18.47
C ARG A 11 7.18 11.25 -17.77
N THR A 12 6.82 12.52 -17.67
CA THR A 12 7.66 13.59 -17.08
C THR A 12 7.07 14.05 -15.74
N ASN A 13 7.87 14.79 -14.95
CA ASN A 13 7.43 15.36 -13.66
C ASN A 13 6.21 16.27 -13.82
N GLU A 14 6.14 17.03 -14.92
CA GLU A 14 5.04 17.96 -15.21
C GLU A 14 3.72 17.21 -15.43
N LYS A 15 3.75 16.11 -16.21
CA LYS A 15 2.56 15.30 -16.48
C LYS A 15 2.07 14.56 -15.24
N ILE A 16 2.99 14.10 -14.40
CA ILE A 16 2.65 13.51 -13.10
C ILE A 16 2.00 14.58 -12.20
N THR A 17 2.56 15.79 -12.16
CA THR A 17 2.01 16.91 -11.39
C THR A 17 0.61 17.27 -11.86
N GLU A 18 0.41 17.47 -13.17
CA GLU A 18 -0.89 17.77 -13.77
C GLU A 18 -1.94 16.70 -13.46
N PHE A 19 -1.56 15.42 -13.59
CA PHE A 19 -2.44 14.31 -13.25
C PHE A 19 -2.82 14.36 -11.78
N THR A 20 -1.85 14.52 -10.87
CA THR A 20 -2.10 14.48 -9.44
C THR A 20 -2.93 15.66 -8.94
N GLU A 21 -2.76 16.86 -9.51
CA GLU A 21 -3.62 18.01 -9.24
C GLU A 21 -5.06 17.76 -9.68
N THR A 22 -5.25 17.21 -10.89
CA THR A 22 -6.56 16.83 -11.40
C THR A 22 -7.21 15.76 -10.53
N TYR A 23 -6.43 14.76 -10.13
CA TYR A 23 -6.87 13.70 -9.23
C TYR A 23 -7.28 14.26 -7.86
N GLY A 24 -6.50 15.20 -7.30
CA GLY A 24 -6.84 15.90 -6.06
C GLY A 24 -8.18 16.64 -6.15
N LYS A 25 -8.43 17.34 -7.27
CA LYS A 25 -9.73 18.00 -7.52
C LYS A 25 -10.89 16.99 -7.52
N TRP A 26 -10.71 15.81 -8.12
CA TRP A 26 -11.73 14.75 -8.10
C TRP A 26 -12.00 14.21 -6.70
N LEU A 27 -10.97 14.09 -5.86
CA LEU A 27 -11.13 13.65 -4.47
C LEU A 27 -11.89 14.69 -3.63
N SER A 28 -11.54 15.97 -3.77
CA SER A 28 -12.17 17.05 -3.01
C SER A 28 -13.58 17.40 -3.50
N THR A 29 -13.87 17.22 -4.79
CA THR A 29 -15.16 17.57 -5.41
C THR A 29 -15.70 16.41 -6.26
N PRO A 30 -16.54 15.52 -5.70
CA PRO A 30 -17.04 14.33 -6.40
C PRO A 30 -17.77 14.64 -7.71
N LYS A 31 -18.44 15.80 -7.81
CA LYS A 31 -19.12 16.27 -9.04
C LYS A 31 -18.18 16.55 -10.22
N SER A 32 -16.89 16.76 -9.94
CA SER A 32 -15.87 17.00 -10.97
C SER A 32 -15.26 15.71 -11.55
N SER A 33 -15.57 14.56 -10.93
CA SER A 33 -15.04 13.27 -11.38
C SER A 33 -15.74 12.77 -12.65
N PRO A 34 -15.02 12.11 -13.58
CA PRO A 34 -15.64 11.57 -14.79
C PRO A 34 -16.68 10.51 -14.45
N THR A 35 -17.86 10.60 -15.06
CA THR A 35 -18.90 9.57 -14.94
C THR A 35 -18.56 8.37 -15.84
N LEU A 36 -19.06 7.18 -15.50
CA LEU A 36 -18.88 5.99 -16.37
C LEU A 36 -19.42 6.23 -17.78
N ASN A 37 -20.53 6.97 -17.90
CA ASN A 37 -21.18 7.26 -19.19
C ASN A 37 -20.38 8.24 -20.06
N SER A 38 -19.48 9.03 -19.45
CA SER A 38 -18.59 9.96 -20.16
C SER A 38 -17.21 9.37 -20.45
N MET A 39 -16.94 8.12 -20.04
CA MET A 39 -15.65 7.48 -20.31
C MET A 39 -15.65 6.79 -21.68
N ASP A 40 -14.50 6.88 -22.32
CA ASP A 40 -14.23 6.14 -23.54
C ASP A 40 -14.41 4.61 -23.33
N PRO A 41 -15.06 3.89 -24.27
CA PRO A 41 -15.30 2.44 -24.15
C PRO A 41 -14.03 1.59 -24.03
N GLU A 42 -12.91 1.98 -24.64
CA GLU A 42 -11.64 1.27 -24.50
C GLU A 42 -11.08 1.40 -23.10
N ARG A 43 -11.22 2.59 -22.50
CA ARG A 43 -10.89 2.81 -21.09
C ARG A 43 -11.74 1.94 -20.16
N LEU A 44 -13.04 1.84 -20.41
CA LEU A 44 -13.94 0.98 -19.63
C LEU A 44 -13.55 -0.51 -19.76
N ARG A 45 -13.29 -1.00 -20.97
CA ARG A 45 -12.81 -2.38 -21.20
C ARG A 45 -11.51 -2.65 -20.44
N SER A 46 -10.58 -1.71 -20.47
CA SER A 46 -9.31 -1.84 -19.77
C SER A 46 -9.48 -1.88 -18.24
N MET A 47 -10.37 -1.03 -17.71
CA MET A 47 -10.69 -1.03 -16.27
C MET A 47 -11.36 -2.34 -15.84
N ALA A 48 -12.28 -2.86 -16.66
CA ALA A 48 -12.91 -4.16 -16.41
C ALA A 48 -11.89 -5.30 -16.48
N ALA A 49 -11.00 -5.31 -17.48
CA ALA A 49 -9.93 -6.28 -17.59
C ALA A 49 -9.01 -6.26 -16.38
N PHE A 50 -8.57 -5.07 -15.93
CA PHE A 50 -7.79 -4.93 -14.70
C PHE A 50 -8.57 -5.43 -13.47
N HIS A 51 -9.85 -5.07 -13.36
CA HIS A 51 -10.66 -5.47 -12.21
C HIS A 51 -10.72 -7.00 -12.07
N LEU A 52 -11.09 -7.68 -13.15
CA LEU A 52 -11.31 -9.13 -13.18
C LEU A 52 -10.00 -9.92 -13.12
N SER A 53 -8.95 -9.47 -13.81
CA SER A 53 -7.68 -10.23 -13.90
C SER A 53 -6.66 -9.89 -12.83
N VAL A 54 -6.77 -8.73 -12.17
CA VAL A 54 -5.78 -8.26 -11.19
C VAL A 54 -6.43 -7.94 -9.85
N ALA A 55 -7.39 -6.99 -9.83
CA ALA A 55 -7.90 -6.45 -8.57
C ALA A 55 -8.66 -7.49 -7.75
N GLU A 56 -9.56 -8.24 -8.37
CA GLU A 56 -10.40 -9.24 -7.71
C GLU A 56 -9.59 -10.44 -7.16
N PRO A 57 -8.68 -11.07 -7.93
CA PRO A 57 -7.80 -12.11 -7.40
C PRO A 57 -6.93 -11.62 -6.23
N LEU A 58 -6.38 -10.41 -6.31
CA LEU A 58 -5.59 -9.84 -5.21
C LEU A 58 -6.44 -9.50 -4.00
N ALA A 59 -7.63 -8.92 -4.19
CA ALA A 59 -8.53 -8.61 -3.09
C ALA A 59 -8.88 -9.88 -2.31
N HIS A 60 -9.14 -11.00 -3.00
CA HIS A 60 -9.40 -12.29 -2.37
C HIS A 60 -8.21 -12.79 -1.56
N ARG A 61 -7.00 -12.80 -2.16
CA ARG A 61 -5.76 -13.21 -1.47
C ARG A 61 -5.45 -12.33 -0.27
N TYR A 62 -5.51 -11.01 -0.44
CA TYR A 62 -5.30 -10.03 0.62
C TYR A 62 -6.28 -10.23 1.77
N CYS A 63 -7.59 -10.34 1.48
CA CYS A 63 -8.58 -10.53 2.53
C CYS A 63 -8.33 -11.82 3.31
N LYS A 64 -8.02 -12.93 2.62
CA LYS A 64 -7.69 -14.20 3.28
C LYS A 64 -6.46 -14.06 4.19
N TRP A 65 -5.41 -13.40 3.70
CA TRP A 65 -4.17 -13.18 4.45
C TRP A 65 -4.39 -12.26 5.67
N ALA A 66 -4.95 -11.08 5.46
CA ALA A 66 -5.11 -10.08 6.51
C ALA A 66 -6.14 -10.49 7.58
N LEU A 67 -7.25 -11.14 7.18
CA LEU A 67 -8.21 -11.68 8.14
C LEU A 67 -7.65 -12.89 8.90
N GLY A 68 -6.78 -13.69 8.26
CA GLY A 68 -6.02 -14.74 8.94
C GLY A 68 -5.12 -14.16 10.03
N ASN A 69 -4.36 -13.12 9.72
CA ASN A 69 -3.50 -12.44 10.71
C ASN A 69 -4.33 -11.82 11.85
N LEU A 70 -5.47 -11.19 11.53
CA LEU A 70 -6.37 -10.65 12.54
C LEU A 70 -6.92 -11.75 13.45
N ARG A 71 -7.28 -12.91 12.89
CA ARG A 71 -7.76 -14.06 13.65
C ARG A 71 -6.72 -14.51 14.65
N GLU A 72 -5.51 -14.81 14.18
CA GLU A 72 -4.44 -15.32 15.04
C GLU A 72 -4.11 -14.32 16.15
N ALA A 73 -4.04 -13.02 15.83
CA ALA A 73 -3.79 -11.98 16.82
C ALA A 73 -4.89 -11.88 17.90
N VAL A 74 -6.16 -11.97 17.51
CA VAL A 74 -7.28 -11.97 18.47
C VAL A 74 -7.27 -13.24 19.33
N LEU A 75 -6.92 -14.40 18.75
CA LEU A 75 -6.80 -15.65 19.49
C LEU A 75 -5.66 -15.58 20.52
N ASP A 76 -4.49 -15.09 20.12
CA ASP A 76 -3.33 -14.95 21.01
C ASP A 76 -3.59 -13.94 22.13
N PHE A 77 -4.27 -12.82 21.83
CA PHE A 77 -4.56 -11.78 22.82
C PHE A 77 -5.55 -12.23 23.91
N LYS A 78 -6.59 -13.01 23.55
CA LYS A 78 -7.69 -13.33 24.50
C LYS A 78 -7.67 -14.73 25.07
N LEU A 79 -6.91 -15.64 24.48
CA LEU A 79 -6.99 -17.06 24.81
C LEU A 79 -5.58 -17.55 25.11
N GLY A 80 -5.21 -17.46 26.39
CA GLY A 80 -4.32 -18.47 26.96
C GLY A 80 -4.80 -19.86 26.51
N ALA A 81 -3.87 -20.74 26.17
CA ALA A 81 -3.99 -21.90 25.27
C ALA A 81 -5.22 -22.83 25.39
N THR A 82 -6.06 -22.71 26.43
CA THR A 82 -7.09 -23.66 26.82
C THR A 82 -8.47 -23.47 26.19
N ASN A 83 -8.76 -22.40 25.43
CA ASN A 83 -10.13 -22.16 24.90
C ASN A 83 -10.22 -21.76 23.40
N ARG A 84 -9.24 -22.18 22.58
CA ARG A 84 -9.12 -21.81 21.15
C ARG A 84 -10.22 -22.35 20.22
N TYR A 85 -10.85 -23.48 20.56
CA TYR A 85 -11.76 -24.19 19.64
C TYR A 85 -13.14 -23.54 19.50
N SER A 86 -13.73 -23.03 20.59
CA SER A 86 -15.09 -22.45 20.57
C SER A 86 -15.13 -21.03 19.98
N SER A 87 -13.99 -20.33 20.02
CA SER A 87 -13.78 -18.98 19.50
C SER A 87 -13.50 -18.94 18.00
N ALA A 88 -12.87 -19.98 17.46
CA ALA A 88 -12.54 -20.10 16.04
C ALA A 88 -13.80 -20.07 15.16
N LYS A 89 -14.87 -20.77 15.58
CA LYS A 89 -16.14 -20.90 14.85
C LYS A 89 -16.95 -19.60 14.75
N ALA A 90 -16.76 -18.66 15.68
CA ALA A 90 -17.44 -17.36 15.67
C ALA A 90 -16.73 -16.31 14.78
N LEU A 91 -15.47 -16.57 14.40
CA LEU A 91 -14.73 -15.77 13.42
C LEU A 91 -14.74 -16.40 12.02
N ASP A 92 -15.43 -17.54 11.82
CA ASP A 92 -15.46 -18.27 10.55
C ASP A 92 -16.24 -17.54 9.43
N ASP A 93 -17.03 -16.49 9.74
CA ASP A 93 -17.53 -15.59 8.70
C ASP A 93 -16.42 -14.63 8.24
N MET A 94 -15.47 -15.22 7.51
CA MET A 94 -14.33 -14.54 6.89
C MET A 94 -14.69 -13.92 5.55
N THR A 95 -15.97 -13.95 5.16
CA THR A 95 -16.40 -13.27 3.94
C THR A 95 -16.35 -11.77 4.16
N PRO A 96 -15.56 -11.01 3.38
CA PRO A 96 -15.52 -9.57 3.52
C PRO A 96 -16.87 -8.96 3.13
N GLN A 97 -17.35 -8.02 3.93
CA GLN A 97 -18.58 -7.29 3.63
C GLN A 97 -18.38 -6.25 2.53
N LYS A 98 -19.48 -5.78 1.93
CA LYS A 98 -19.43 -4.81 0.81
C LYS A 98 -18.64 -3.54 1.14
N CYS A 99 -18.77 -2.98 2.35
CA CYS A 99 -17.99 -1.80 2.75
C CYS A 99 -16.49 -2.10 2.86
N GLU A 100 -16.12 -3.29 3.35
CA GLU A 100 -14.73 -3.75 3.47
C GLU A 100 -14.11 -3.96 2.08
N LEU A 101 -14.83 -4.64 1.18
CA LEU A 101 -14.41 -4.84 -0.21
C LEU A 101 -14.20 -3.50 -0.93
N ILE A 102 -15.09 -2.52 -0.75
CA ILE A 102 -14.90 -1.20 -1.37
C ILE A 102 -13.61 -0.54 -0.88
N ARG A 103 -13.25 -0.66 0.41
CA ARG A 103 -11.98 -0.14 0.93
C ARG A 103 -10.78 -0.86 0.31
N VAL A 104 -10.82 -2.19 0.30
CA VAL A 104 -9.75 -3.03 -0.28
C VAL A 104 -9.55 -2.70 -1.76
N PHE A 105 -10.62 -2.64 -2.54
CA PHE A 105 -10.52 -2.28 -3.96
C PHE A 105 -9.98 -0.86 -4.13
N ARG A 106 -10.47 0.12 -3.37
CA ARG A 106 -9.92 1.50 -3.44
C ARG A 106 -8.43 1.53 -3.14
N ALA A 107 -7.97 0.79 -2.12
CA ALA A 107 -6.55 0.69 -1.79
C ALA A 107 -5.75 0.04 -2.92
N ILE A 108 -6.23 -1.05 -3.52
CA ILE A 108 -5.63 -1.71 -4.69
C ILE A 108 -5.53 -0.76 -5.89
N TYR A 109 -6.61 -0.04 -6.20
CA TYR A 109 -6.61 0.93 -7.31
C TYR A 109 -5.65 2.10 -7.06
N ARG A 110 -5.52 2.55 -5.80
CA ARG A 110 -4.60 3.62 -5.42
C ARG A 110 -3.14 3.16 -5.46
N TYR A 111 -2.88 1.95 -4.96
CA TYR A 111 -1.58 1.30 -5.08
C TYR A 111 -1.14 1.19 -6.55
N GLU A 112 -2.00 0.69 -7.42
CA GLU A 112 -1.68 0.59 -8.85
C GLU A 112 -1.49 1.97 -9.49
N THR A 113 -2.28 2.96 -9.07
CA THR A 113 -2.13 4.34 -9.56
C THR A 113 -0.78 4.92 -9.16
N TYR A 114 -0.26 4.61 -7.96
CA TYR A 114 1.08 5.00 -7.53
C TYR A 114 2.15 4.47 -8.50
N TYR A 115 2.17 3.16 -8.76
CA TYR A 115 3.17 2.57 -9.65
C TYR A 115 2.98 2.94 -11.13
N ASN A 116 1.74 3.26 -11.54
CA ASN A 116 1.50 3.87 -12.85
C ASN A 116 2.04 5.29 -12.98
N LEU A 117 2.27 6.01 -11.87
CA LEU A 117 2.89 7.33 -11.86
C LEU A 117 4.41 7.23 -11.71
N PHE A 118 4.87 6.51 -10.68
CA PHE A 118 6.26 6.54 -10.20
C PHE A 118 7.03 5.23 -10.44
N GLY A 119 6.32 4.14 -10.78
CA GLY A 119 6.92 2.82 -10.98
C GLY A 119 7.55 2.59 -12.35
N CYS A 120 8.08 1.39 -12.53
CA CYS A 120 8.80 0.90 -13.72
C CYS A 120 7.88 0.12 -14.68
N ASN A 121 6.65 0.61 -14.81
CA ASN A 121 5.62 0.01 -15.66
C ASN A 121 5.92 0.27 -17.14
N GLU A 122 4.97 -0.02 -18.02
CA GLU A 122 5.13 0.22 -19.46
C GLU A 122 5.33 1.73 -19.75
N GLY A 123 6.36 2.08 -20.54
CA GLY A 123 6.61 3.46 -20.99
C GLY A 123 7.92 4.06 -20.47
N LYS A 124 8.42 5.09 -21.16
CA LYS A 124 9.66 5.80 -20.79
C LYS A 124 9.39 6.77 -19.63
N ARG A 125 10.27 6.81 -18.62
CA ARG A 125 10.26 7.80 -17.52
C ARG A 125 11.38 8.81 -17.76
N GLU A 126 11.08 10.11 -17.64
CA GLU A 126 12.07 11.20 -17.74
C GLU A 126 12.01 12.14 -16.54
N GLY A 127 13.05 12.11 -15.71
CA GLY A 127 13.12 12.80 -14.43
C GLY A 127 13.11 11.81 -13.27
N VAL A 128 13.33 12.33 -12.06
CA VAL A 128 13.34 11.57 -10.80
C VAL A 128 12.63 12.40 -9.73
N LEU A 129 11.78 11.75 -8.95
CA LEU A 129 11.12 12.29 -7.76
C LEU A 129 11.45 11.38 -6.58
N ARG A 130 12.01 11.93 -5.51
CA ARG A 130 12.31 11.18 -4.28
C ARG A 130 11.05 10.86 -3.48
N GLY A 131 11.15 9.98 -2.49
CA GLY A 131 10.03 9.54 -1.64
C GLY A 131 9.20 10.68 -1.05
N GLU A 132 9.83 11.76 -0.60
CA GLU A 132 9.14 12.93 -0.05
C GLU A 132 8.25 13.62 -1.08
N TRP A 133 8.71 13.68 -2.34
CA TRP A 133 7.98 14.29 -3.45
C TRP A 133 6.90 13.37 -4.00
N THR A 134 7.16 12.07 -4.12
CA THR A 134 6.12 11.11 -4.55
C THR A 134 5.00 11.03 -3.50
N ASN A 135 5.34 11.13 -2.21
CA ASN A 135 4.37 11.29 -1.15
C ASN A 135 3.55 12.58 -1.34
N TYR A 136 4.21 13.74 -1.41
CA TYR A 136 3.57 15.04 -1.59
C TYR A 136 2.61 15.07 -2.79
N HIS A 137 3.06 14.54 -3.92
CA HIS A 137 2.26 14.52 -5.14
C HIS A 137 1.06 13.58 -5.06
N TYR A 138 1.14 12.46 -4.31
CA TYR A 138 0.10 11.43 -4.34
C TYR A 138 -0.54 11.11 -2.99
N LEU A 139 0.21 10.58 -2.02
CA LEU A 139 -0.36 10.10 -0.76
C LEU A 139 -0.91 11.25 0.08
N PHE A 140 -0.31 12.44 0.06
CA PHE A 140 -0.89 13.62 0.71
C PHE A 140 -2.27 13.95 0.15
N ARG A 141 -2.63 13.59 -1.08
CA ARG A 141 -3.97 13.95 -1.59
C ARG A 141 -5.09 13.10 -1.01
N LEU A 142 -4.76 12.02 -0.32
CA LEU A 142 -5.69 11.06 0.27
C LEU A 142 -6.00 11.42 1.72
N GLU A 143 -7.17 11.02 2.22
CA GLU A 143 -7.35 11.04 3.68
C GLU A 143 -6.36 10.06 4.34
N PRO A 144 -5.88 10.32 5.57
CA PRO A 144 -4.82 9.54 6.21
C PRO A 144 -5.11 8.04 6.31
N TRP A 145 -6.34 7.66 6.64
CA TRP A 145 -6.77 6.26 6.66
C TRP A 145 -6.85 5.62 5.28
N GLU A 146 -6.95 6.41 4.21
CA GLU A 146 -6.91 5.94 2.83
C GLU A 146 -5.48 5.71 2.35
N ALA A 147 -4.54 6.58 2.74
CA ALA A 147 -3.10 6.35 2.55
C ALA A 147 -2.64 5.11 3.34
N GLU A 148 -3.09 4.96 4.58
CA GLU A 148 -2.81 3.76 5.37
C GLU A 148 -3.39 2.48 4.77
N ALA A 149 -4.56 2.56 4.12
CA ALA A 149 -5.11 1.42 3.41
C ALA A 149 -4.18 0.97 2.27
N VAL A 150 -3.52 1.93 1.59
CA VAL A 150 -2.48 1.63 0.59
C VAL A 150 -1.25 1.01 1.26
N ALA A 151 -0.83 1.50 2.43
CA ALA A 151 0.27 0.91 3.21
C ALA A 151 -0.01 -0.56 3.58
N CYS A 152 -1.24 -0.89 4.00
CA CYS A 152 -1.63 -2.27 4.30
C CYS A 152 -1.54 -3.20 3.06
N ILE A 153 -1.89 -2.69 1.87
CA ILE A 153 -1.71 -3.44 0.61
C ILE A 153 -0.22 -3.58 0.29
N HIS A 154 0.58 -2.54 0.52
CA HIS A 154 2.01 -2.58 0.29
C HIS A 154 2.71 -3.65 1.14
N VAL A 155 2.42 -3.71 2.45
CA VAL A 155 2.95 -4.75 3.34
C VAL A 155 2.56 -6.15 2.85
N PHE A 156 1.33 -6.35 2.41
CA PHE A 156 0.91 -7.64 1.82
C PHE A 156 1.72 -8.01 0.57
N ILE A 157 1.86 -7.08 -0.38
CA ILE A 157 2.59 -7.33 -1.62
C ILE A 157 4.07 -7.60 -1.33
N HIS A 158 4.67 -6.83 -0.43
CA HIS A 158 6.05 -7.02 0.01
C HIS A 158 6.25 -8.40 0.64
N ASP A 159 5.42 -8.79 1.61
CA ASP A 159 5.52 -10.10 2.28
C ASP A 159 5.37 -11.27 1.28
N GLU A 160 4.50 -11.15 0.27
CA GLU A 160 4.35 -12.19 -0.75
C GLU A 160 5.58 -12.28 -1.68
N TYR A 161 6.18 -11.15 -2.07
CA TYR A 161 7.44 -11.14 -2.82
C TYR A 161 8.61 -11.68 -2.01
N GLU A 162 8.70 -11.31 -0.73
CA GLU A 162 9.75 -11.76 0.17
C GLU A 162 9.70 -13.28 0.37
N LYS A 163 8.51 -13.86 0.58
CA LYS A 163 8.33 -15.32 0.65
C LYS A 163 8.81 -16.01 -0.63
N MET A 164 8.44 -15.46 -1.79
CA MET A 164 8.84 -15.98 -3.09
C MET A 164 10.36 -15.93 -3.29
N LEU A 165 10.99 -14.79 -2.97
CA LEU A 165 12.44 -14.62 -3.07
C LEU A 165 13.18 -15.57 -2.12
N ASN A 166 12.70 -15.72 -0.88
CA ASN A 166 13.28 -16.63 0.09
C ASN A 166 13.19 -18.10 -0.35
N GLN A 167 12.11 -18.49 -1.03
CA GLN A 167 11.95 -19.82 -1.60
C GLN A 167 12.91 -20.08 -2.77
N LEU A 168 13.21 -19.06 -3.58
CA LEU A 168 13.92 -19.20 -4.85
C LEU A 168 15.36 -18.68 -4.83
N LYS A 169 15.84 -18.16 -3.69
CA LYS A 169 17.17 -17.55 -3.55
C LYS A 169 18.29 -18.42 -4.12
N ASP A 170 18.25 -19.73 -3.86
CA ASP A 170 19.29 -20.67 -4.30
C ASP A 170 19.22 -20.97 -5.80
N LYS A 171 18.07 -20.74 -6.43
CA LYS A 171 17.87 -20.90 -7.89
C LYS A 171 18.20 -19.62 -8.67
N LEU A 172 18.37 -18.51 -7.95
CA LEU A 172 18.73 -17.22 -8.51
C LEU A 172 20.26 -17.00 -8.54
N ASP A 173 21.06 -17.78 -7.76
CA ASP A 173 22.53 -17.70 -7.64
C ASP A 173 23.24 -18.99 -8.13
N PRO A 174 24.40 -18.96 -8.85
CA PRO A 174 25.07 -17.83 -9.50
C PRO A 174 24.51 -17.50 -10.90
N PRO A 175 24.74 -16.29 -11.42
CA PRO A 175 23.75 -15.60 -12.24
C PRO A 175 24.03 -15.74 -13.73
N ASP A 176 22.96 -15.93 -14.49
CA ASP A 176 22.84 -15.32 -15.83
C ASP A 176 21.65 -14.34 -15.81
N VAL A 177 21.49 -13.64 -14.69
CA VAL A 177 20.49 -12.56 -14.53
C VAL A 177 21.09 -11.30 -15.12
N ARG A 178 20.87 -11.09 -16.41
CA ARG A 178 21.25 -9.87 -17.11
C ARG A 178 20.14 -8.84 -16.93
N PHE A 179 20.43 -7.70 -16.32
CA PHE A 179 19.47 -6.58 -16.28
C PHE A 179 19.29 -6.01 -17.68
N GLN A 180 18.05 -5.87 -18.14
CA GLN A 180 17.75 -5.07 -19.32
C GLN A 180 17.87 -3.59 -18.94
N LEU A 181 18.73 -2.85 -19.64
CA LEU A 181 18.76 -1.40 -19.59
C LEU A 181 17.55 -0.81 -20.34
N GLN A 182 17.28 0.49 -20.13
CA GLN A 182 16.17 1.21 -20.78
C GLN A 182 16.20 1.15 -22.33
N ASN A 183 17.35 0.87 -22.94
CA ASN A 183 17.53 0.71 -24.39
C ASN A 183 17.36 -0.74 -24.89
N GLY A 184 16.96 -1.68 -24.04
CA GLY A 184 16.86 -3.10 -24.38
C GLY A 184 18.20 -3.82 -24.50
N VAL A 185 19.33 -3.16 -24.23
CA VAL A 185 20.66 -3.76 -24.21
C VAL A 185 20.96 -4.32 -22.83
N TYR A 186 21.41 -5.56 -22.77
CA TYR A 186 21.96 -6.15 -21.56
C TYR A 186 23.39 -5.65 -21.36
N ARG A 187 23.72 -5.09 -20.18
CA ARG A 187 25.14 -4.82 -19.85
C ARG A 187 25.76 -6.15 -19.41
N TYR A 188 26.76 -6.61 -20.17
CA TYR A 188 27.39 -7.93 -20.03
C TYR A 188 28.42 -8.02 -18.89
N GLU A 189 28.77 -6.92 -18.23
CA GLU A 189 29.99 -6.86 -17.41
C GLU A 189 29.78 -6.97 -15.90
N ASP A 190 28.57 -6.79 -15.38
CA ASP A 190 28.33 -6.87 -13.92
C ASP A 190 27.38 -8.03 -13.57
N VAL A 191 27.99 -9.14 -13.16
CA VAL A 191 27.33 -10.25 -12.44
C VAL A 191 26.82 -9.68 -11.11
N PHE A 192 25.54 -9.32 -11.06
CA PHE A 192 24.91 -8.88 -9.81
C PHE A 192 24.81 -10.07 -8.87
N ARG A 193 25.52 -10.01 -7.75
CA ARG A 193 25.50 -11.05 -6.74
C ARG A 193 24.27 -10.84 -5.86
N LEU A 194 23.49 -11.89 -5.63
CA LEU A 194 22.35 -11.91 -4.69
C LEU A 194 22.72 -11.53 -3.25
N THR A 195 24.02 -11.35 -2.97
CA THR A 195 24.52 -10.87 -1.68
C THR A 195 24.22 -9.40 -1.41
N ALA A 196 23.88 -8.61 -2.43
CA ALA A 196 23.35 -7.26 -2.25
C ALA A 196 21.82 -7.35 -2.08
N GLU A 197 21.43 -7.58 -0.83
CA GLU A 197 20.12 -7.34 -0.19
C GLU A 197 18.86 -7.78 -0.97
N VAL A 198 18.13 -8.77 -0.42
CA VAL A 198 16.83 -9.28 -0.91
C VAL A 198 15.83 -8.16 -1.26
N ASN A 199 15.98 -7.00 -0.60
CA ASN A 199 15.18 -5.80 -0.80
C ASN A 199 15.26 -5.25 -2.23
N ASP A 200 16.45 -5.12 -2.82
CA ASP A 200 16.63 -4.55 -4.18
C ASP A 200 15.82 -5.32 -5.24
N TYR A 201 15.74 -6.65 -5.09
CA TYR A 201 14.97 -7.51 -5.98
C TYR A 201 13.47 -7.37 -5.77
N ALA A 202 13.02 -7.36 -4.51
CA ALA A 202 11.62 -7.18 -4.16
C ALA A 202 11.13 -5.82 -4.68
N GLU A 203 11.86 -4.76 -4.40
CA GLU A 203 11.62 -3.39 -4.85
C GLU A 203 11.52 -3.30 -6.38
N SER A 204 12.47 -3.93 -7.09
CA SER A 204 12.44 -3.94 -8.56
C SER A 204 11.18 -4.61 -9.09
N MET A 205 10.70 -5.71 -8.49
CA MET A 205 9.47 -6.38 -8.94
C MET A 205 8.21 -5.61 -8.52
N ILE A 206 8.21 -5.05 -7.31
CA ILE A 206 7.15 -4.20 -6.77
C ILE A 206 6.90 -2.99 -7.68
N SER A 207 7.98 -2.37 -8.16
CA SER A 207 7.91 -1.20 -9.03
C SER A 207 7.18 -1.45 -10.36
N ARG A 208 6.97 -2.71 -10.78
CA ARG A 208 6.25 -3.11 -12.01
C ARG A 208 4.72 -3.11 -11.85
N GLY A 209 4.21 -2.85 -10.65
CA GLY A 209 2.79 -2.79 -10.37
C GLY A 209 2.11 -4.16 -10.20
N LEU A 210 0.79 -4.13 -10.00
CA LEU A 210 0.02 -5.28 -9.53
C LEU A 210 -0.23 -6.34 -10.61
N ARG A 211 -0.21 -5.95 -11.89
CA ARG A 211 -0.34 -6.92 -12.99
C ARG A 211 0.80 -7.94 -12.95
N THR A 212 2.02 -7.49 -12.77
CA THR A 212 3.20 -8.35 -12.61
C THR A 212 3.10 -9.19 -11.34
N ALA A 213 2.69 -8.58 -10.22
CA ALA A 213 2.52 -9.30 -8.96
C ALA A 213 1.56 -10.49 -9.10
N VAL A 214 0.38 -10.30 -9.70
CA VAL A 214 -0.58 -11.39 -9.90
C VAL A 214 -0.05 -12.50 -10.79
N GLN A 215 0.65 -12.16 -11.87
CA GLN A 215 1.24 -13.15 -12.77
C GLN A 215 2.30 -14.00 -12.05
N LEU A 216 3.16 -13.38 -11.25
CA LEU A 216 4.19 -14.08 -10.49
C LEU A 216 3.54 -14.95 -9.40
N PHE A 217 2.60 -14.41 -8.62
CA PHE A 217 1.92 -15.13 -7.55
C PHE A 217 1.01 -16.28 -8.03
N ALA A 218 0.64 -16.29 -9.32
CA ALA A 218 -0.13 -17.36 -9.93
C ALA A 218 0.74 -18.46 -10.57
N THR A 219 2.03 -18.19 -10.80
CA THR A 219 2.94 -19.15 -11.43
C THR A 219 3.34 -20.23 -10.43
N GLN A 220 3.02 -21.49 -10.73
CA GLN A 220 3.28 -22.65 -9.85
C GLN A 220 4.60 -23.35 -10.17
N ASP A 221 5.07 -23.26 -11.42
CA ASP A 221 6.32 -23.89 -11.84
C ASP A 221 7.51 -23.00 -11.46
N ASP A 222 8.39 -23.54 -10.64
CA ASP A 222 9.56 -22.79 -10.13
C ASP A 222 10.50 -22.34 -11.25
N ALA A 223 10.64 -23.11 -12.35
CA ALA A 223 11.54 -22.75 -13.44
C ALA A 223 10.94 -21.59 -14.27
N GLU A 224 9.64 -21.65 -14.58
CA GLU A 224 8.90 -20.57 -15.21
C GLU A 224 8.91 -19.31 -14.34
N LEU A 225 8.72 -19.47 -13.03
CA LEU A 225 8.72 -18.36 -12.08
C LEU A 225 10.08 -17.65 -12.06
N VAL A 226 11.19 -18.39 -11.99
CA VAL A 226 12.54 -17.82 -12.06
C VAL A 226 12.74 -17.02 -13.36
N VAL A 227 12.30 -17.54 -14.51
CA VAL A 227 12.38 -16.82 -15.79
C VAL A 227 11.59 -15.52 -15.75
N LYS A 228 10.34 -15.55 -15.27
CA LYS A 228 9.49 -14.36 -15.17
C LYS A 228 10.06 -13.33 -14.20
N MET A 229 10.56 -13.77 -13.04
CA MET A 229 11.19 -12.88 -12.06
C MET A 229 12.38 -12.16 -12.69
N ARG A 230 13.28 -12.88 -13.36
CA ARG A 230 14.45 -12.30 -14.06
C ARG A 230 14.06 -11.24 -15.09
N GLN A 231 12.96 -11.42 -15.81
CA GLN A 231 12.44 -10.44 -16.78
C GLN A 231 11.89 -9.16 -16.11
N CYS A 232 11.45 -9.26 -14.86
CA CYS A 232 10.91 -8.14 -14.11
C CYS A 232 12.00 -7.23 -13.52
N LEU A 233 13.21 -7.76 -13.33
CA LEU A 233 14.31 -7.05 -12.68
C LEU A 233 14.86 -5.88 -13.53
N ARG A 234 15.11 -4.76 -12.84
CA ARG A 234 15.62 -3.48 -13.34
C ARG A 234 16.61 -2.91 -12.30
N ARG A 235 17.60 -2.13 -12.75
CA ARG A 235 18.64 -1.55 -11.89
C ARG A 235 18.09 -0.29 -11.20
N SER A 236 18.17 -0.19 -9.87
CA SER A 236 17.45 0.81 -9.05
C SER A 236 17.79 2.29 -9.33
N GLY A 237 18.94 2.59 -9.94
CA GLY A 237 19.54 3.94 -9.97
C GLY A 237 18.83 5.05 -10.76
N ASP A 238 17.77 4.76 -11.53
CA ASP A 238 17.07 5.74 -12.39
C ASP A 238 15.56 5.84 -12.09
N HIS A 239 15.12 5.50 -10.88
CA HIS A 239 13.69 5.43 -10.54
C HIS A 239 13.24 6.51 -9.57
N ASP A 240 11.94 6.83 -9.63
CA ASP A 240 11.30 7.59 -8.56
C ASP A 240 11.30 6.79 -7.25
N GLY A 241 11.19 7.49 -6.13
CA GLY A 241 11.12 6.90 -4.81
C GLY A 241 9.98 5.90 -4.70
N LEU A 242 10.27 4.75 -4.11
CA LEU A 242 9.31 3.68 -3.96
C LEU A 242 8.19 4.07 -2.98
N LEU A 243 7.12 3.29 -2.99
CA LEU A 243 6.02 3.51 -2.06
C LEU A 243 6.47 3.37 -0.60
N GLU A 244 7.46 2.51 -0.33
CA GLU A 244 8.07 2.35 1.00
C GLU A 244 8.72 3.66 1.45
N GLU A 245 9.58 4.26 0.62
CA GLU A 245 10.17 5.57 0.89
C GLU A 245 9.10 6.64 1.10
N ALA A 246 8.06 6.66 0.26
CA ALA A 246 6.95 7.61 0.40
C ALA A 246 6.20 7.41 1.72
N LEU A 247 5.99 6.18 2.17
CA LEU A 247 5.37 5.85 3.46
C LEU A 247 6.32 6.05 4.65
N GLY A 248 7.59 6.32 4.37
CA GLY A 248 8.65 6.43 5.34
C GLY A 248 8.49 7.58 6.33
N THR A 249 9.10 7.41 7.50
CA THR A 249 9.16 8.44 8.55
C THR A 249 9.76 9.74 8.03
N LEU A 250 10.84 9.66 7.23
CA LEU A 250 11.54 10.80 6.63
C LEU A 250 10.63 11.59 5.67
N SER A 251 9.94 10.92 4.75
CA SER A 251 9.03 11.58 3.80
C SER A 251 7.90 12.31 4.50
N GLN A 252 7.38 11.72 5.58
CA GLN A 252 6.32 12.33 6.38
C GLN A 252 6.81 13.43 7.33
N SER A 253 8.02 13.33 7.89
CA SER A 253 8.60 14.42 8.69
C SER A 253 8.98 15.60 7.81
N ASN A 254 9.54 15.35 6.63
CA ASN A 254 9.91 16.40 5.68
C ASN A 254 8.70 17.22 5.24
N ARG A 255 7.50 16.62 5.16
CA ARG A 255 6.24 17.37 5.01
C ARG A 255 6.13 18.55 5.95
N LEU A 256 6.49 18.35 7.22
CA LEU A 256 6.28 19.34 8.28
C LEU A 256 7.37 20.41 8.31
N PHE A 257 8.57 20.09 7.84
CA PHE A 257 9.76 20.90 8.05
C PHE A 257 10.37 21.48 6.77
N GLU A 258 10.08 20.92 5.60
CA GLU A 258 10.57 21.46 4.33
C GLU A 258 9.79 22.71 3.94
N ALA A 259 10.53 23.80 3.68
CA ALA A 259 9.95 25.10 3.35
C ALA A 259 9.18 25.12 2.01
N ASP A 260 9.53 24.21 1.09
CA ASP A 260 8.97 24.14 -0.26
C ASP A 260 7.67 23.32 -0.34
N ILE A 261 7.27 22.66 0.76
CA ILE A 261 6.01 21.92 0.87
C ILE A 261 4.95 22.83 1.53
N PRO A 262 3.84 23.16 0.83
CA PRO A 262 2.78 23.97 1.42
C PRO A 262 2.15 23.31 2.66
N PRO A 263 1.78 24.09 3.70
CA PRO A 263 1.10 23.57 4.87
C PRO A 263 -0.20 22.84 4.51
N ASP A 264 -0.38 21.64 5.05
CA ASP A 264 -1.61 20.87 4.87
C ASP A 264 -2.63 21.24 5.97
N PRO A 265 -3.86 21.68 5.62
CA PRO A 265 -4.91 21.94 6.60
C PRO A 265 -5.19 20.76 7.54
N ARG A 266 -4.93 19.52 7.10
CA ARG A 266 -5.09 18.32 7.93
C ARG A 266 -4.06 18.22 9.05
N ASP A 267 -2.88 18.80 8.89
CA ASP A 267 -1.88 18.88 9.96
C ASP A 267 -2.33 19.83 11.08
N GLU A 268 -3.07 20.89 10.75
CA GLU A 268 -3.71 21.74 11.76
C GLU A 268 -4.82 20.99 12.51
N ARG A 269 -5.69 20.27 11.79
CA ARG A 269 -6.74 19.44 12.41
C ARG A 269 -6.17 18.37 13.33
N ALA A 270 -5.04 17.76 12.95
CA ALA A 270 -4.33 16.78 13.77
C ALA A 270 -3.73 17.42 15.03
N ARG A 271 -3.08 18.59 14.90
CA ARG A 271 -2.54 19.36 16.05
C ARG A 271 -3.63 19.75 17.04
N ASN A 272 -4.80 20.14 16.54
CA ASN A 272 -5.98 20.47 17.36
C ASN A 272 -6.70 19.24 17.93
N ARG A 273 -6.26 18.02 17.56
CA ARG A 273 -6.88 16.73 17.94
C ARG A 273 -8.38 16.73 17.69
N GLU A 274 -8.80 17.26 16.54
CA GLU A 274 -10.22 17.33 16.19
C GLU A 274 -10.88 15.96 16.27
N GLY A 275 -12.07 15.88 16.88
CA GLY A 275 -12.78 14.62 16.99
C GLY A 275 -13.22 14.08 15.63
N MET A 276 -12.91 12.81 15.35
CA MET A 276 -13.37 12.14 14.13
C MET A 276 -14.83 11.71 14.26
N LYS A 277 -15.65 11.99 13.24
CA LYS A 277 -17.05 11.53 13.17
C LYS A 277 -17.10 10.06 12.77
N ALA A 278 -17.86 9.26 13.52
CA ALA A 278 -18.03 7.84 13.22
C ALA A 278 -19.02 7.63 12.06
N ALA A 279 -18.51 7.20 10.91
CA ALA A 279 -19.31 6.63 9.82
C ALA A 279 -18.58 5.44 9.14
N PRO A 280 -18.10 4.45 9.90
CA PRO A 280 -17.20 3.42 9.39
C PRO A 280 -17.87 2.40 8.45
N ASP A 281 -19.19 2.22 8.49
CA ASP A 281 -19.85 1.13 7.76
C ASP A 281 -20.81 1.59 6.66
N THR A 282 -20.75 2.87 6.26
CA THR A 282 -21.53 3.38 5.13
C THR A 282 -21.14 2.70 3.82
N VAL A 283 -22.05 2.68 2.84
CA VAL A 283 -21.81 2.12 1.51
C VAL A 283 -22.15 3.19 0.46
N PRO A 284 -21.16 3.81 -0.20
CA PRO A 284 -19.72 3.60 -0.02
C PRO A 284 -19.19 4.17 1.31
N PRO A 285 -18.11 3.60 1.88
CA PRO A 285 -17.48 4.15 3.07
C PRO A 285 -16.83 5.49 2.74
N THR A 286 -17.10 6.53 3.53
CA THR A 286 -16.57 7.89 3.32
C THR A 286 -15.77 8.43 4.50
N GLY A 287 -15.93 7.83 5.68
CA GLY A 287 -15.22 8.23 6.89
C GLY A 287 -14.16 7.23 7.33
N PRO A 288 -13.42 7.56 8.40
CA PRO A 288 -12.40 6.70 8.96
C PRO A 288 -13.00 5.37 9.44
N PRO A 289 -12.31 4.25 9.21
CA PRO A 289 -12.69 2.95 9.76
C PRO A 289 -12.49 2.93 11.27
N LEU A 290 -13.19 2.04 11.97
CA LEU A 290 -13.15 2.01 13.42
C LEU A 290 -11.75 1.66 13.97
N GLY A 291 -11.00 0.77 13.31
CA GLY A 291 -9.62 0.45 13.67
C GLY A 291 -8.69 1.69 13.66
N TRP A 292 -8.84 2.57 12.67
CA TRP A 292 -8.14 3.86 12.63
C TRP A 292 -8.51 4.75 13.80
N MET A 293 -9.82 4.86 14.09
CA MET A 293 -10.30 5.67 15.21
C MET A 293 -9.77 5.17 16.55
N HIS A 294 -9.65 3.85 16.75
CA HIS A 294 -9.06 3.31 17.97
C HIS A 294 -7.56 3.60 18.07
N LEU A 295 -6.82 3.45 16.96
CA LEU A 295 -5.39 3.74 16.94
C LEU A 295 -5.07 5.15 17.44
N TRP A 296 -5.89 6.12 17.02
CA TRP A 296 -5.67 7.54 17.30
C TRP A 296 -6.55 8.09 18.43
N SER A 297 -7.08 7.23 19.30
CA SER A 297 -7.94 7.64 20.43
C SER A 297 -9.09 8.58 20.01
N ARG A 298 -9.66 8.36 18.82
CA ARG A 298 -10.72 9.13 18.16
C ARG A 298 -10.36 10.58 17.76
N GLY A 299 -9.13 11.02 18.01
CA GLY A 299 -8.60 12.29 17.49
C GLY A 299 -8.13 12.14 16.05
N TYR A 300 -8.33 13.16 15.23
CA TYR A 300 -7.82 13.21 13.87
C TYR A 300 -6.29 13.10 13.88
N SER A 301 -5.74 12.29 12.99
CA SER A 301 -4.30 12.13 12.79
C SER A 301 -4.00 12.17 11.30
N ASN A 302 -2.96 12.91 10.91
CA ASN A 302 -2.44 12.98 9.55
C ASN A 302 -1.15 12.16 9.38
N VAL A 303 -0.99 11.12 10.19
CA VAL A 303 0.20 10.26 10.26
C VAL A 303 -0.18 8.83 9.87
N TYR A 304 0.58 8.21 8.96
CA TYR A 304 0.33 6.87 8.42
C TYR A 304 1.67 6.16 8.14
N GLY A 305 1.68 5.02 7.45
CA GLY A 305 2.91 4.38 6.97
C GLY A 305 3.79 3.85 8.11
N GLU A 306 5.09 4.15 8.09
CA GLU A 306 6.07 3.61 9.07
C GLU A 306 5.79 4.02 10.52
N TYR A 307 5.06 5.11 10.75
CA TYR A 307 4.62 5.49 12.11
C TYR A 307 3.56 4.56 12.68
N VAL A 308 2.97 3.68 11.86
CA VAL A 308 1.99 2.68 12.32
C VAL A 308 2.68 1.33 12.50
N PRO A 309 2.43 0.62 13.62
CA PRO A 309 2.99 -0.71 13.83
C PRO A 309 2.70 -1.67 12.67
N ARG A 310 3.75 -2.27 12.07
CA ARG A 310 3.61 -3.25 10.96
C ARG A 310 2.64 -4.38 11.28
N SER A 311 2.58 -4.82 12.55
CA SER A 311 1.62 -5.85 12.99
C SER A 311 0.16 -5.45 12.74
N LEU A 312 -0.18 -4.17 12.81
CA LEU A 312 -1.55 -3.71 12.51
C LEU A 312 -1.80 -3.64 11.00
N GLN A 313 -0.78 -3.26 10.23
CA GLN A 313 -0.83 -3.25 8.77
C GLN A 313 -1.04 -4.65 8.20
N THR A 314 -0.37 -5.67 8.75
CA THR A 314 -0.55 -7.06 8.32
C THR A 314 -1.95 -7.60 8.61
N MET A 315 -2.64 -7.03 9.61
CA MET A 315 -4.03 -7.34 9.91
C MET A 315 -5.01 -6.53 9.05
N GLY A 316 -4.56 -5.57 8.24
CA GLY A 316 -5.42 -4.70 7.45
C GLY A 316 -6.36 -3.84 8.30
N TYR A 317 -5.85 -3.28 9.40
CA TYR A 317 -6.72 -2.75 10.45
C TYR A 317 -7.68 -1.62 10.02
N VAL A 318 -7.35 -0.91 8.93
CA VAL A 318 -8.18 0.14 8.31
C VAL A 318 -9.21 -0.38 7.31
N MET A 319 -9.24 -1.68 7.03
CA MET A 319 -10.14 -2.26 6.01
C MET A 319 -11.49 -2.68 6.60
N TRP A 320 -11.48 -3.07 7.88
CA TRP A 320 -12.58 -3.83 8.46
C TRP A 320 -13.70 -2.97 9.03
N ASN A 321 -14.90 -3.52 8.98
CA ASN A 321 -16.10 -2.91 9.53
C ASN A 321 -16.08 -2.86 11.07
N THR A 322 -17.04 -2.15 11.64
CA THR A 322 -17.18 -2.04 13.10
C THR A 322 -17.39 -3.39 13.79
N LYS A 323 -18.08 -4.34 13.14
CA LYS A 323 -18.41 -5.63 13.74
C LYS A 323 -17.15 -6.44 14.06
N ARG A 324 -16.13 -6.40 13.19
CA ARG A 324 -14.85 -7.10 13.43
C ARG A 324 -14.09 -6.55 14.63
N TRP A 325 -14.11 -5.23 14.84
CA TRP A 325 -13.43 -4.59 15.98
C TRP A 325 -14.14 -4.77 17.31
N LYS A 326 -15.48 -4.73 17.29
CA LYS A 326 -16.30 -4.99 18.48
C LYS A 326 -16.32 -6.46 18.88
N PHE A 327 -15.99 -7.36 17.96
CA PHE A 327 -15.91 -8.78 18.26
C PHE A 327 -14.81 -9.03 19.28
N LYS A 328 -15.22 -9.50 20.47
CA LYS A 328 -14.34 -9.87 21.58
C LYS A 328 -13.27 -8.81 21.86
N GLY A 329 -13.61 -7.52 21.89
CA GLY A 329 -12.69 -6.45 22.31
C GLY A 329 -11.37 -6.37 21.54
N ALA A 330 -11.37 -6.64 20.23
CA ALA A 330 -10.20 -6.43 19.36
C ALA A 330 -9.72 -4.96 19.35
N GLU A 331 -10.54 -4.02 19.81
CA GLU A 331 -10.15 -2.64 20.08
C GLU A 331 -9.02 -2.51 21.13
N GLU A 332 -8.99 -3.38 22.15
CA GLU A 332 -7.96 -3.37 23.20
C GLU A 332 -6.59 -3.82 22.65
N MET A 333 -6.62 -4.73 21.67
CA MET A 333 -5.43 -5.25 20.99
C MET A 333 -4.67 -4.14 20.26
N VAL A 334 -5.35 -3.11 19.74
CA VAL A 334 -4.70 -1.98 19.05
C VAL A 334 -3.73 -1.26 20.00
N PHE A 335 -4.13 -1.06 21.26
CA PHE A 335 -3.27 -0.46 22.29
C PHE A 335 -2.12 -1.38 22.69
N GLU A 336 -2.36 -2.69 22.71
CA GLU A 336 -1.31 -3.68 23.01
C GLU A 336 -0.23 -3.67 21.92
N LYS A 337 -0.61 -3.62 20.64
CA LYS A 337 0.36 -3.55 19.52
C LYS A 337 1.23 -2.30 19.56
N TRP A 338 0.72 -1.17 20.04
CA TRP A 338 1.55 0.02 20.31
C TRP A 338 2.63 -0.23 21.36
N ARG A 339 2.33 -0.97 22.43
CA ARG A 339 3.30 -1.28 23.49
C ARG A 339 4.45 -2.17 22.99
N PHE A 340 4.17 -3.00 22.01
CA PHE A 340 5.15 -3.90 21.39
C PHE A 340 5.83 -3.31 20.14
N ALA A 341 5.59 -2.03 19.84
CA ALA A 341 6.21 -1.30 18.74
C ALA A 341 6.91 -0.02 19.27
N PRO A 342 8.03 -0.17 20.00
CA PRO A 342 8.69 0.96 20.65
C PRO A 342 9.23 1.99 19.66
N ASP A 343 9.72 1.57 18.49
CA ASP A 343 10.34 2.50 17.53
C ASP A 343 9.29 3.43 16.90
N PRO A 344 8.18 2.95 16.29
CA PRO A 344 7.13 3.85 15.79
C PRO A 344 6.53 4.75 16.87
N ALA A 345 6.42 4.25 18.11
CA ALA A 345 5.90 5.04 19.23
C ALA A 345 6.87 6.14 19.70
N GLN A 346 8.18 5.91 19.58
CA GLN A 346 9.20 6.93 19.86
C GLN A 346 9.25 7.98 18.76
N ASP A 347 9.24 7.56 17.50
CA ASP A 347 9.30 8.45 16.34
C ASP A 347 8.08 9.40 16.33
N ILE A 348 6.88 8.86 16.53
CA ILE A 348 5.68 9.72 16.54
C ILE A 348 5.64 10.70 17.72
N ARG A 349 6.20 10.31 18.87
CA ARG A 349 6.34 11.20 20.02
C ARG A 349 7.33 12.33 19.72
N ARG A 350 8.47 11.99 19.10
CA ARG A 350 9.51 12.95 18.71
C ARG A 350 8.98 13.94 17.69
N ASP A 351 8.31 13.45 16.65
CA ASP A 351 8.03 14.24 15.45
C ASP A 351 6.66 14.94 15.50
N PHE A 352 5.69 14.35 16.22
CA PHE A 352 4.30 14.85 16.28
C PHE A 352 3.79 15.14 17.69
N ASN A 353 4.61 14.95 18.73
CA ASN A 353 4.21 15.10 20.14
C ASN A 353 2.91 14.33 20.47
N TRP A 354 2.77 13.15 19.87
CA TRP A 354 1.64 12.26 20.10
C TRP A 354 2.11 11.02 20.89
N SER A 355 1.22 10.51 21.74
CA SER A 355 1.46 9.32 22.54
C SER A 355 0.19 8.49 22.57
N PRO A 356 0.27 7.16 22.40
CA PRO A 356 -0.87 6.28 22.63
C PRO A 356 -1.26 6.16 24.11
N TRP A 357 -0.42 6.66 25.03
CA TRP A 357 -0.56 6.59 26.49
C TRP A 357 -0.32 7.91 27.20
#